data_AF-A0A1Q8BID7-F1
#
_entry.id   AF-A0A1Q8BID7-F1
#
_cell.length_a   1.000
_cell.length_b   1.000
_cell.length_c   1.000
_cell.angle_alpha   90.00
_cell.angle_beta   90.00
_cell.angle_gamma   90.00
#
_symmetry.space_group_name_H-M   'P 1'
#
loop_
_entity.id
_entity.type
_entity.pdbx_description
1 polymer ?
#
loop_
_entity_poly.entity_id
_entity_poly.type
_entity_poly.pdbx_seq_one_letter_code
_entity_poly.pdbx_strand_id
1 'polypeptide(L)'
;MVSPNEASFKINVSSIDGFTGIVTLSSKAPAGVSTIINTGNPNSVILLGSSGTALLTVSSTVTGNYTVTVTGTSGQISHSMSIAVVTQGIGFTANPNPLSLFHSPGSSTVTLTSLNGLSGNLNLSAYYGRFSPTLFPPHVYLPEGGIATATVTLNFGLYANGHN
;
A
#
# COMPACT_ATOMS: atom_id res chain seq x y z
N MET A 1 1.98 8.69 -7.94
CA MET A 1 1.53 7.29 -8.07
C MET A 1 1.98 6.60 -6.79
N VAL A 2 1.07 6.34 -5.85
CA VAL A 2 1.41 5.56 -4.65
C VAL A 2 1.73 4.14 -5.13
N SER A 3 2.88 3.61 -4.77
CA SER A 3 3.21 2.21 -5.05
C SER A 3 2.09 1.32 -4.48
N PRO A 4 1.62 0.29 -5.20
CA PRO A 4 0.61 -0.61 -4.68
C PRO A 4 1.10 -1.21 -3.35
N ASN A 5 0.20 -1.36 -2.38
CA ASN A 5 0.50 -2.09 -1.16
C ASN A 5 0.71 -3.55 -1.56
N GLU A 6 1.98 -3.98 -1.60
CA GLU A 6 2.39 -5.32 -1.99
C GLU A 6 3.04 -6.06 -0.82
N ALA A 7 2.72 -7.35 -0.70
CA ALA A 7 3.34 -8.25 0.26
C ALA A 7 3.59 -9.62 -0.39
N SER A 8 4.66 -10.29 0.05
CA SER A 8 4.99 -11.64 -0.40
C SER A 8 4.94 -12.63 0.76
N PHE A 9 4.33 -13.78 0.52
CA PHE A 9 4.19 -14.88 1.46
C PHE A 9 4.91 -16.12 0.94
N LYS A 10 5.74 -16.74 1.78
CA LYS A 10 6.33 -18.04 1.47
C LYS A 10 5.35 -19.14 1.86
N ILE A 11 4.92 -19.91 0.87
CA ILE A 11 4.09 -21.10 1.05
C ILE A 11 5.02 -22.31 1.10
N ASN A 12 4.91 -23.12 2.15
CA ASN A 12 5.59 -24.41 2.24
C ASN A 12 4.56 -25.52 2.00
N VAL A 13 4.88 -26.43 1.08
CA VAL A 13 4.06 -27.61 0.79
C VAL A 13 4.86 -28.82 1.23
N SER A 14 4.36 -29.54 2.24
CA SER A 14 5.01 -30.72 2.79
C SER A 14 4.34 -31.99 2.27
N SER A 15 5.14 -33.01 2.01
CA SER A 15 4.65 -34.35 1.73
C SER A 15 4.22 -35.05 3.03
N ILE A 16 3.14 -35.83 2.95
CA ILE A 16 2.66 -36.72 4.02
C ILE A 16 2.76 -38.14 3.49
N ASP A 17 3.21 -39.08 4.33
CA ASP A 17 3.33 -40.52 4.02
C ASP A 17 4.13 -40.83 2.74
N GLY A 18 5.14 -40.00 2.44
CA GLY A 18 6.02 -40.22 1.29
C GLY A 18 5.37 -39.89 -0.06
N PHE A 19 4.31 -39.10 -0.10
CA PHE A 19 3.71 -38.60 -1.33
C PHE A 19 4.73 -37.84 -2.21
N THR A 20 4.97 -38.31 -3.45
CA THR A 20 5.90 -37.68 -4.41
C THR A 20 5.23 -37.17 -5.69
N GLY A 21 3.95 -36.79 -5.60
CA GLY A 21 3.17 -36.37 -6.76
C GLY A 21 3.41 -34.91 -7.18
N ILE A 22 2.72 -34.50 -8.25
CA ILE A 22 2.74 -33.13 -8.74
C ILE A 22 1.59 -32.35 -8.07
N VAL A 23 1.88 -31.21 -7.46
CA VAL A 23 0.88 -30.30 -6.89
C VAL A 23 0.81 -29.02 -7.71
N THR A 24 -0.39 -28.71 -8.20
CA THR A 24 -0.68 -27.43 -8.85
C THR A 24 -1.26 -26.47 -7.82
N LEU A 25 -0.66 -25.29 -7.70
CA LEU A 25 -1.16 -24.24 -6.82
C LEU A 25 -2.05 -23.26 -7.59
N SER A 26 -3.13 -22.82 -6.95
CA SER A 26 -3.99 -21.74 -7.43
C SER A 26 -4.32 -20.80 -6.27
N SER A 27 -4.62 -19.53 -6.59
CA SER A 27 -5.07 -18.56 -5.60
C SER A 27 -6.40 -17.96 -6.03
N LYS A 28 -7.24 -17.65 -5.04
CA LYS A 28 -8.49 -16.93 -5.19
C LYS A 28 -8.50 -15.76 -4.21
N ALA A 29 -8.75 -14.56 -4.73
CA ALA A 29 -8.82 -13.34 -3.95
C ALA A 29 -10.14 -12.59 -4.22
N PRO A 30 -10.61 -11.74 -3.28
CA PRO A 30 -11.73 -10.84 -3.51
C PRO A 30 -11.42 -9.77 -4.56
N ALA A 31 -12.44 -9.05 -5.01
CA ALA A 31 -12.28 -7.91 -5.92
C ALA A 31 -11.35 -6.84 -5.32
N GLY A 32 -10.50 -6.25 -6.16
CA GLY A 32 -9.52 -5.24 -5.74
C GLY A 32 -8.20 -5.80 -5.19
N VAL A 33 -8.05 -7.14 -5.16
CA VAL A 33 -6.80 -7.82 -4.79
C VAL A 33 -6.29 -8.65 -5.96
N SER A 34 -5.01 -8.48 -6.26
CA SER A 34 -4.29 -9.27 -7.27
C SER A 34 -3.35 -10.25 -6.59
N THR A 35 -3.25 -11.46 -7.13
CA THR A 35 -2.37 -12.52 -6.61
C THR A 35 -1.53 -13.13 -7.73
N ILE A 36 -0.26 -13.38 -7.43
CA ILE A 36 0.68 -14.06 -8.32
C ILE A 36 1.36 -15.17 -7.53
N ILE A 37 1.28 -16.41 -8.04
CA ILE A 37 2.02 -17.54 -7.47
C ILE A 37 3.24 -17.81 -8.35
N ASN A 38 4.41 -17.87 -7.71
CA ASN A 38 5.66 -18.28 -8.35
C ASN A 38 6.22 -19.53 -7.64
N THR A 39 6.36 -20.60 -8.40
CA THR A 39 6.92 -21.89 -7.94
C THR A 39 8.29 -22.20 -8.52
N GLY A 40 8.84 -21.30 -9.35
CA GLY A 40 9.99 -21.57 -10.21
C GLY A 40 9.69 -22.47 -11.42
N ASN A 41 8.45 -22.94 -11.56
CA ASN A 41 7.99 -23.80 -12.64
C ASN A 41 6.80 -23.17 -13.39
N PRO A 42 6.58 -23.51 -14.68
CA PRO A 42 5.39 -23.08 -15.40
C PRO A 42 4.11 -23.58 -14.71
N ASN A 43 3.01 -22.85 -14.92
CA ASN A 43 1.66 -23.21 -14.45
C ASN A 43 1.52 -23.33 -12.91
N SER A 44 2.41 -22.72 -12.12
CA SER A 44 2.37 -22.76 -10.65
C SER A 44 2.42 -24.19 -10.07
N VAL A 45 3.27 -25.03 -10.65
CA VAL A 45 3.40 -26.44 -10.29
C VAL A 45 4.59 -26.69 -9.36
N ILE A 46 4.43 -27.62 -8.41
CA ILE A 46 5.48 -28.14 -7.55
C ILE A 46 5.60 -29.65 -7.78
N LEU A 47 6.79 -30.12 -8.11
CA LEU A 47 7.15 -31.54 -8.09
C LEU A 47 7.53 -31.90 -6.64
N LEU A 48 6.68 -32.61 -5.92
CA LEU A 48 6.95 -32.93 -4.52
C LEU A 48 7.88 -34.14 -4.42
N GLY A 49 8.96 -33.95 -3.65
CA GLY A 49 9.68 -35.03 -3.00
C GLY A 49 9.28 -35.08 -1.52
N SER A 50 10.13 -34.55 -0.65
CA SER A 50 9.82 -34.33 0.77
C SER A 50 9.02 -33.04 1.03
N SER A 51 9.37 -31.97 0.32
CA SER A 51 8.69 -30.67 0.42
C SER A 51 8.96 -29.82 -0.82
N GLY A 52 8.12 -28.82 -1.04
CA GLY A 52 8.33 -27.76 -2.03
C GLY A 52 7.93 -26.40 -1.48
N THR A 53 8.31 -25.35 -2.19
CA THR A 53 8.02 -23.96 -1.78
C THR A 53 7.48 -23.14 -2.94
N ALA A 54 6.59 -22.22 -2.63
CA ALA A 54 6.12 -21.21 -3.56
C ALA A 54 6.16 -19.82 -2.91
N LEU A 55 6.26 -18.79 -3.74
CA LEU A 55 6.09 -17.40 -3.34
C LEU A 55 4.73 -16.92 -3.86
N LEU A 56 3.87 -16.49 -2.94
CA LEU A 56 2.64 -15.78 -3.28
C LEU A 56 2.88 -14.29 -3.09
N THR A 57 2.79 -13.52 -4.17
CA THR A 57 2.75 -12.06 -4.11
C THR A 57 1.29 -11.61 -4.15
N VAL A 58 0.92 -10.74 -3.23
CA VAL A 58 -0.42 -10.14 -3.14
C VAL A 58 -0.29 -8.63 -3.21
N SER A 59 -1.09 -8.00 -4.05
CA SER A 59 -1.14 -6.54 -4.17
C SER A 59 -2.57 -6.01 -4.19
N SER A 60 -2.77 -4.82 -3.64
CA SER A 60 -4.05 -4.10 -3.72
C SER A 60 -3.81 -2.59 -3.75
N THR A 61 -4.72 -1.88 -4.43
CA THR A 61 -4.77 -0.41 -4.47
C THR A 61 -5.83 0.16 -3.53
N VAL A 62 -6.66 -0.70 -2.93
CA VAL A 62 -7.76 -0.30 -2.05
C VAL A 62 -7.41 -0.70 -0.63
N THR A 63 -7.59 0.22 0.31
CA THR A 63 -7.43 -0.04 1.74
C THR A 63 -8.54 -0.97 2.23
N GLY A 64 -8.18 -2.04 2.94
CA GLY A 64 -9.14 -2.98 3.49
C GLY A 64 -8.50 -4.26 4.03
N ASN A 65 -9.37 -5.14 4.51
CA ASN A 65 -9.00 -6.44 5.03
C ASN A 65 -9.53 -7.52 4.08
N TYR A 66 -8.63 -8.36 3.60
CA TYR A 66 -8.91 -9.37 2.59
C TYR A 66 -8.48 -10.75 3.07
N THR A 67 -9.18 -11.77 2.57
CA THR A 67 -8.79 -13.16 2.75
C THR A 67 -8.49 -13.76 1.39
N VAL A 68 -7.22 -14.11 1.18
CA VAL A 68 -6.77 -14.84 -0.01
C VAL A 68 -6.79 -16.32 0.30
N THR A 69 -7.40 -17.13 -0.55
CA THR A 69 -7.36 -18.59 -0.43
C THR A 69 -6.37 -19.15 -1.42
N VAL A 70 -5.45 -19.99 -0.94
CA VAL A 70 -4.53 -20.76 -1.78
C VAL A 70 -4.98 -22.21 -1.75
N THR A 71 -5.06 -22.84 -2.91
CA THR A 71 -5.45 -24.25 -3.06
C THR A 71 -4.35 -25.00 -3.79
N GLY A 72 -3.86 -26.08 -3.18
CA GLY A 72 -2.99 -27.05 -3.80
C GLY A 72 -3.76 -28.30 -4.18
N THR A 73 -3.68 -28.69 -5.45
CA THR A 73 -4.41 -29.85 -5.99
C THR A 73 -3.44 -30.86 -6.60
N SER A 74 -3.67 -32.14 -6.32
CA SER A 74 -3.04 -33.26 -7.01
C SER A 74 -4.07 -34.35 -7.29
N GLY A 75 -4.45 -34.53 -8.56
CA GLY A 75 -5.53 -35.44 -8.94
C GLY A 75 -6.84 -35.08 -8.25
N GLN A 76 -7.37 -35.98 -7.41
CA GLN A 76 -8.59 -35.76 -6.62
C GLN A 76 -8.33 -35.15 -5.23
N ILE A 77 -7.06 -35.08 -4.80
CA ILE A 77 -6.69 -34.53 -3.49
C ILE A 77 -6.56 -33.01 -3.62
N SER A 78 -7.20 -32.28 -2.72
CA SER A 78 -7.16 -30.82 -2.67
C SER A 78 -7.06 -30.36 -1.21
N HIS A 79 -6.12 -29.45 -0.96
CA HIS A 79 -5.96 -28.79 0.33
C HIS A 79 -5.95 -27.27 0.12
N SER A 80 -6.61 -26.55 1.01
CA SER A 80 -6.66 -25.10 0.96
C SER A 80 -6.17 -24.49 2.26
N MET A 81 -5.58 -23.31 2.14
CA MET A 81 -5.25 -22.44 3.27
C MET A 81 -5.72 -21.02 2.99
N SER A 82 -6.02 -20.28 4.07
CA SER A 82 -6.43 -18.88 3.99
C SER A 82 -5.32 -17.98 4.54
N ILE A 83 -5.09 -16.88 3.84
CA ILE A 83 -4.08 -15.86 4.16
C ILE A 83 -4.82 -14.56 4.39
N ALA A 84 -4.69 -14.00 5.59
CA ALA A 84 -5.21 -12.68 5.92
C ALA A 84 -4.26 -11.61 5.36
N VAL A 85 -4.82 -10.64 4.64
CA VAL A 85 -4.09 -9.54 4.01
C VAL A 85 -4.72 -8.23 4.46
N VAL A 86 -3.89 -7.35 5.03
CA VAL A 86 -4.30 -6.04 5.54
C VAL A 86 -3.61 -4.99 4.68
N THR A 87 -4.39 -4.21 3.95
CA THR A 87 -3.87 -3.05 3.19
C THR A 87 -4.21 -1.79 3.96
N GLN A 88 -3.17 -1.03 4.30
CA GLN A 88 -3.25 0.18 5.11
C GLN A 88 -3.03 1.41 4.23
N GLY A 89 -3.56 2.57 4.62
CA GLY A 89 -3.50 3.76 3.77
C GLY A 89 -3.53 5.08 4.55
N ILE A 90 -3.40 6.17 3.80
CA ILE A 90 -3.50 7.54 4.30
C ILE A 90 -4.53 8.29 3.48
N GLY A 91 -5.50 8.91 4.14
CA GLY A 91 -6.39 9.91 3.55
C GLY A 91 -5.77 11.31 3.63
N PHE A 92 -5.93 12.11 2.58
CA PHE A 92 -5.47 13.50 2.54
C PHE A 92 -6.63 14.44 2.21
N THR A 93 -6.80 15.47 3.02
CA THR A 93 -7.70 16.58 2.73
C THR A 93 -7.00 17.91 2.97
N ALA A 94 -7.26 18.90 2.15
CA ALA A 94 -6.70 20.24 2.30
C ALA A 94 -7.84 21.25 2.45
N ASN A 95 -7.69 22.20 3.38
CA ASN A 95 -8.66 23.27 3.58
C ASN A 95 -7.94 24.62 3.83
N PRO A 96 -8.16 25.64 2.99
CA PRO A 96 -9.01 25.64 1.80
C PRO A 96 -8.40 24.84 0.62
N ASN A 97 -9.28 24.31 -0.24
CA ASN A 97 -8.93 23.70 -1.54
C ASN A 97 -10.08 23.97 -2.55
N PRO A 98 -9.90 24.86 -3.54
CA PRO A 98 -8.65 25.55 -3.89
C PRO A 98 -8.26 26.65 -2.90
N LEU A 99 -6.96 26.90 -2.77
CA LEU A 99 -6.41 28.04 -2.03
C LEU A 99 -6.35 29.27 -2.97
N SER A 100 -7.14 30.30 -2.68
CA SER A 100 -7.10 31.58 -3.40
C SER A 100 -6.08 32.53 -2.76
N LEU A 101 -5.31 33.24 -3.58
CA LEU A 101 -4.23 34.11 -3.15
C LEU A 101 -4.46 35.52 -3.70
N PHE A 102 -4.49 36.54 -2.83
CA PHE A 102 -4.71 37.93 -3.19
C PHE A 102 -3.68 38.84 -2.52
N HIS A 103 -2.52 39.03 -3.17
CA HIS A 103 -1.43 39.93 -2.71
C HIS A 103 -0.90 39.68 -1.29
N SER A 104 -1.26 38.56 -0.66
CA SER A 104 -0.80 38.13 0.65
C SER A 104 -0.40 36.65 0.62
N PRO A 105 0.41 36.19 1.58
CA PRO A 105 0.55 34.76 1.82
C PRO A 105 -0.81 34.12 2.02
N GLY A 106 -0.96 32.90 1.51
CA GLY A 106 -2.11 32.06 1.82
C GLY A 106 -1.64 30.73 2.37
N SER A 107 -2.47 30.17 3.23
CA SER A 107 -2.20 28.89 3.87
C SER A 107 -3.35 27.91 3.66
N SER A 108 -3.00 26.63 3.58
CA SER A 108 -3.95 25.52 3.58
C SER A 108 -3.54 24.51 4.62
N THR A 109 -4.49 24.09 5.46
CA THR A 109 -4.29 23.02 6.43
C THR A 109 -4.50 21.70 5.72
N VAL A 110 -3.44 20.88 5.69
CA VAL A 110 -3.49 19.50 5.24
C VAL A 110 -3.78 18.62 6.44
N THR A 111 -4.89 17.89 6.37
CA THR A 111 -5.26 16.86 7.35
C THR A 111 -4.98 15.49 6.75
N LEU A 112 -4.19 14.71 7.48
CA LEU A 112 -3.91 13.31 7.23
C LEU A 112 -4.84 12.48 8.10
N THR A 113 -5.43 11.43 7.54
CA THR A 113 -6.27 10.47 8.28
C THR A 113 -5.68 9.08 8.13
N SER A 114 -5.53 8.38 9.25
CA SER A 114 -5.13 6.97 9.27
C SER A 114 -6.23 6.10 8.68
N LEU A 115 -5.90 5.24 7.72
CA LEU A 115 -6.83 4.28 7.15
C LEU A 115 -6.38 2.86 7.45
N ASN A 116 -7.29 2.07 8.02
CA ASN A 116 -7.13 0.64 8.31
C ASN A 116 -5.87 0.30 9.11
N GLY A 117 -5.57 1.07 10.16
CA GLY A 117 -4.49 0.75 11.11
C GLY A 117 -3.16 1.47 10.84
N LEU A 118 -3.03 2.24 9.76
CA LEU A 118 -1.76 2.88 9.45
C LEU A 118 -1.35 3.88 10.53
N SER A 119 -0.16 3.71 11.09
CA SER A 119 0.40 4.63 12.08
C SER A 119 1.89 4.83 11.87
N GLY A 120 2.40 5.97 12.37
CA GLY A 120 3.83 6.24 12.39
C GLY A 120 4.21 7.67 12.03
N ASN A 121 5.52 7.92 11.97
CA ASN A 121 6.09 9.20 11.60
C ASN A 121 6.09 9.37 10.07
N LEU A 122 5.49 10.47 9.61
CA LEU A 122 5.40 10.83 8.21
C LEU A 122 6.23 12.07 7.95
N ASN A 123 7.00 12.06 6.86
CA ASN A 123 7.73 13.22 6.36
C ASN A 123 6.91 13.84 5.23
N LEU A 124 6.69 15.15 5.32
CA LEU A 124 5.82 15.89 4.42
C LEU A 124 6.64 16.85 3.56
N SER A 125 6.31 16.88 2.28
CA SER A 125 6.87 17.82 1.31
C SER A 125 5.74 18.44 0.52
N ALA A 126 5.78 19.75 0.34
CA ALA A 126 4.85 20.48 -0.52
C ALA A 126 5.61 21.11 -1.70
N TYR A 127 4.95 21.15 -2.86
CA TYR A 127 5.50 21.70 -4.08
C TYR A 127 4.40 22.40 -4.88
N TYR A 128 4.72 23.56 -5.45
CA TYR A 128 3.78 24.30 -6.30
C TYR A 128 4.52 25.00 -7.43
N GLY A 129 4.42 24.48 -8.66
CA GLY A 129 5.18 25.04 -9.79
C GLY A 129 6.68 25.10 -9.46
N ARG A 130 7.37 26.22 -9.63
CA ARG A 130 8.79 26.35 -9.23
C ARG A 130 8.99 26.78 -7.76
N PHE A 131 7.92 26.94 -6.99
CA PHE A 131 7.99 27.42 -5.62
C PHE A 131 8.10 26.26 -4.61
N SER A 132 8.73 26.56 -3.48
CA SER A 132 8.82 25.68 -2.31
C SER A 132 7.96 26.28 -1.18
N PRO A 133 6.68 25.89 -1.07
CA PRO A 133 5.84 26.30 0.06
C PRO A 133 6.50 25.94 1.39
N THR A 134 6.28 26.76 2.41
CA THR A 134 6.69 26.42 3.78
C THR A 134 5.68 25.43 4.36
N LEU A 135 6.16 24.32 4.91
CA LEU A 135 5.32 23.31 5.53
C LEU A 135 5.67 23.21 7.02
N PHE A 136 4.67 23.34 7.89
CA PHE A 136 4.87 23.30 9.33
C PHE A 136 3.76 22.51 10.06
N PRO A 137 4.09 21.49 10.86
CA PRO A 137 5.43 20.87 10.99
C PRO A 137 5.78 19.99 9.76
N PRO A 138 7.07 19.90 9.36
CA PRO A 138 7.52 19.07 8.22
C PRO A 138 7.45 17.56 8.46
N HIS A 139 7.30 17.16 9.72
CA HIS A 139 7.04 15.79 10.11
C HIS A 139 5.88 15.76 11.09
N VAL A 140 5.05 14.73 10.96
CA VAL A 140 3.91 14.51 11.86
C VAL A 140 3.88 13.05 12.28
N TYR A 141 3.42 12.80 13.50
CA TYR A 141 3.05 11.45 13.91
C TYR A 141 1.56 11.25 13.62
N LEU A 142 1.24 10.23 12.84
CA LEU A 142 -0.14 9.81 12.59
C LEU A 142 -0.48 8.65 13.53
N PRO A 143 -1.32 8.86 14.56
CA PRO A 143 -1.79 7.78 15.41
C PRO A 143 -2.72 6.84 14.63
N GLU A 144 -2.75 5.58 15.06
CA GLU A 144 -3.67 4.58 14.51
C GLU A 144 -5.13 5.06 14.65
N GLY A 145 -5.87 5.03 13.54
CA GLY A 145 -7.27 5.47 13.48
C GLY A 145 -7.49 6.97 13.72
N GLY A 146 -6.43 7.75 13.91
CA GLY A 146 -6.51 9.18 14.20
C GLY A 146 -6.13 10.06 13.02
N ILE A 147 -5.90 11.33 13.34
CA ILE A 147 -5.57 12.37 12.38
C ILE A 147 -4.27 13.08 12.77
N ALA A 148 -3.59 13.62 11.76
CA ALA A 148 -2.47 14.53 11.94
C ALA A 148 -2.62 15.71 10.99
N THR A 149 -2.11 16.89 11.37
CA THR A 149 -2.27 18.10 10.56
C THR A 149 -0.94 18.79 10.32
N ALA A 150 -0.77 19.36 9.13
CA ALA A 150 0.30 20.28 8.81
C ALA A 150 -0.22 21.45 7.97
N THR A 151 0.35 22.62 8.16
CA THR A 151 -0.02 23.82 7.41
C THR A 151 0.97 24.05 6.29
N VAL A 152 0.45 24.17 5.07
CA VAL A 152 1.20 24.58 3.88
C VAL A 152 0.97 26.06 3.67
N THR A 153 2.04 26.85 3.66
CA THR A 153 2.00 28.29 3.42
C THR A 153 2.74 28.63 2.14
N LEU A 154 2.05 29.32 1.23
CA LEU A 154 2.62 29.88 0.02
C LEU A 154 2.91 31.36 0.26
N ASN A 155 4.19 31.71 0.28
CA ASN A 155 4.64 33.09 0.37
C ASN A 155 5.02 33.57 -1.03
N PHE A 156 4.35 34.60 -1.55
CA PHE A 156 4.90 35.37 -2.66
C PHE A 156 5.70 36.54 -2.07
N GLY A 157 6.97 36.64 -2.46
CA GLY A 157 7.69 37.89 -2.26
C GLY A 157 6.93 38.98 -3.00
N LEU A 158 6.65 40.10 -2.32
CA LEU A 158 6.18 41.30 -3.01
C LEU A 158 7.20 41.61 -4.10
N TYR A 159 6.80 41.58 -5.37
CA TYR A 159 7.57 42.26 -6.39
C TYR A 159 7.50 43.74 -6.03
N ALA A 160 8.50 44.24 -5.30
CA ALA A 160 8.76 45.66 -5.23
C ALA A 160 9.13 46.09 -6.66
N ASN A 161 8.13 46.54 -7.41
CA ASN A 161 8.36 47.25 -8.67
C ASN A 161 9.08 48.56 -8.32
N GLY A 162 10.41 48.51 -8.26
CA GLY A 162 11.26 49.69 -8.28
C GLY A 162 11.20 50.30 -9.67
N HIS A 163 10.18 51.12 -9.94
CA HIS A 163 10.33 52.23 -10.87
C HIS A 163 11.02 53.35 -10.11
N ASN A 164 12.23 53.71 -10.54
CA ASN A 164 12.76 55.06 -10.44
C ASN A 164 13.64 55.32 -11.66
#